data_AF-A0A0S3RC38-F1
#
_entry.id   AF-A0A0S3RC38-F1
#
_cell.length_a   1.000
_cell.length_b   1.000
_cell.length_c   1.000
_cell.angle_alpha   90.00
_cell.angle_beta   90.00
_cell.angle_gamma   90.00
#
_symmetry.space_group_name_H-M   'P 1'
#
loop_
_entity.id
_entity.type
_entity.pdbx_description
1 polymer ?
#
loop_
_entity_poly.entity_id
_entity_poly.type
_entity_poly.pdbx_seq_one_letter_code
_entity_poly.pdbx_strand_id
1 'polypeptide(L)'
;MENGEGERCRLKKKVLVHLASGEVVSSYGSLEQILSNLGWERYYGRDLQLYQFHKHSSTDLISLPKDFSKFTSVYMYDIVIKNPNVFHVRDN
;
A
#
# COMPACT_ATOMS: atom_id res chain seq x y z
N MET A 1 -29.53 -30.49 15.07
CA MET A 1 -29.55 -29.59 13.90
C MET A 1 -29.42 -28.19 14.43
N GLU A 2 -28.27 -27.55 14.25
CA GLU A 2 -28.14 -26.21 13.63
C GLU A 2 -26.65 -25.83 13.57
N ASN A 3 -26.22 -25.44 12.38
CA ASN A 3 -24.85 -25.11 12.00
C ASN A 3 -24.47 -23.72 12.54
N GLY A 4 -23.28 -23.62 13.15
CA GLY A 4 -22.62 -22.36 13.48
C GLY A 4 -21.28 -22.25 12.78
N GLU A 5 -21.26 -22.41 11.46
CA GLU A 5 -20.11 -22.07 10.61
C GLU A 5 -19.96 -20.54 10.56
N GLY A 6 -19.48 -19.94 11.65
CA GLY A 6 -19.11 -18.53 11.73
C GLY A 6 -17.71 -18.33 11.20
N GLU A 7 -17.58 -18.36 9.88
CA GLU A 7 -16.53 -17.74 9.08
C GLU A 7 -15.14 -17.72 9.76
N ARG A 8 -14.31 -18.70 9.42
CA ARG A 8 -12.89 -18.36 9.24
C ARG A 8 -12.91 -17.14 8.34
N CYS A 9 -12.66 -15.95 8.89
CA CYS A 9 -12.25 -14.80 8.11
C CYS A 9 -11.02 -15.27 7.33
N ARG A 10 -11.25 -15.88 6.17
CA ARG A 10 -10.35 -15.77 5.04
C ARG A 10 -10.21 -14.28 4.95
N LEU A 11 -9.15 -13.75 5.56
CA LEU A 11 -8.72 -12.38 5.44
C LEU A 11 -8.54 -12.22 3.95
N LYS A 12 -9.63 -11.86 3.27
CA LYS A 12 -9.66 -11.54 1.85
C LYS A 12 -8.51 -10.58 1.70
N LYS A 13 -7.49 -11.04 0.96
CA LYS A 13 -6.21 -10.34 0.96
C LYS A 13 -6.52 -8.99 0.34
N LYS A 14 -6.52 -7.95 1.16
CA LYS A 14 -6.69 -6.59 0.65
C LYS A 14 -5.53 -6.35 -0.31
N VAL A 15 -5.85 -5.88 -1.50
CA VAL A 15 -4.87 -5.60 -2.53
C VAL A 15 -4.94 -4.12 -2.84
N LEU A 16 -3.77 -3.50 -2.95
CA LEU A 16 -3.65 -2.14 -3.42
C LEU A 16 -3.72 -2.17 -4.95
N VAL A 17 -4.65 -1.43 -5.54
CA VAL A 17 -4.86 -1.35 -6.98
C VAL A 17 -4.52 0.06 -7.45
N HIS A 18 -3.73 0.16 -8.49
CA HIS A 18 -3.46 1.41 -9.18
C HIS A 18 -4.63 1.75 -10.09
N LEU A 19 -5.29 2.89 -9.87
CA LEU A 19 -6.48 3.29 -10.61
C LEU A 19 -6.19 3.63 -12.07
N ALA A 20 -5.04 4.23 -12.38
CA ALA A 20 -4.74 4.63 -13.76
C ALA A 20 -4.42 3.45 -14.68
N SER A 21 -3.72 2.42 -14.17
CA SER A 21 -3.44 1.19 -14.93
C SER A 21 -4.48 0.08 -14.71
N GLY A 22 -5.24 0.13 -13.61
CA GLY A 22 -6.09 -0.97 -13.14
C GLY A 22 -5.31 -2.15 -12.54
N GLU A 23 -3.99 -2.03 -12.39
CA GLU A 23 -3.11 -3.11 -11.99
C GLU A 23 -2.99 -3.24 -10.46
N VAL A 24 -2.89 -4.47 -9.98
CA VAL A 24 -2.65 -4.76 -8.56
C VAL A 24 -1.18 -4.54 -8.25
N VAL A 25 -0.91 -3.70 -7.25
CA VAL A 25 0.43 -3.47 -6.71
C VAL A 25 0.79 -4.62 -5.77
N SER A 26 1.53 -5.59 -6.31
CA SER A 26 2.03 -6.75 -5.55
C SER A 26 3.52 -6.66 -5.21
N SER A 27 4.20 -5.58 -5.60
CA SER A 27 5.65 -5.41 -5.46
C SER A 27 6.01 -3.95 -5.19
N TYR A 28 7.05 -3.71 -4.38
CA TYR A 28 7.54 -2.35 -4.14
C TYR A 28 8.08 -1.66 -5.38
N GLY A 29 8.66 -2.39 -6.35
CA GLY A 29 9.13 -1.81 -7.60
C GLY A 29 8.01 -1.14 -8.40
N SER A 30 6.86 -1.80 -8.54
CA SER A 30 5.69 -1.22 -9.20
C SER A 30 5.14 -0.03 -8.41
N LEU A 31 5.03 -0.16 -7.08
CA LEU A 31 4.56 0.91 -6.21
C LEU A 31 5.42 2.17 -6.35
N GLU A 32 6.73 1.99 -6.31
CA GLU A 32 7.71 3.06 -6.44
C GLU A 32 7.66 3.75 -7.78
N GLN A 33 7.54 3.00 -8.88
CA GLN A 33 7.48 3.60 -10.20
C GLN A 33 6.26 4.53 -10.30
N ILE A 34 5.12 4.10 -9.76
CA ILE A 34 3.90 4.91 -9.69
C ILE A 34 4.13 6.13 -8.78
N LEU A 35 4.65 5.92 -7.57
CA LEU A 35 4.94 6.98 -6.60
C LEU A 35 5.92 8.02 -7.18
N SER A 36 6.98 7.58 -7.85
CA SER A 36 7.96 8.44 -8.53
C SER A 36 7.30 9.31 -9.61
N ASN A 37 6.42 8.73 -10.42
CA ASN A 37 5.63 9.49 -11.40
C ASN A 37 4.70 10.53 -10.77
N LEU A 38 4.29 10.33 -9.52
CA LEU A 38 3.48 11.26 -8.74
C LEU A 38 4.32 12.31 -7.97
N GLY A 39 5.64 12.27 -8.09
CA GLY A 39 6.56 13.18 -7.37
C GLY A 39 6.89 12.73 -5.95
N TRP A 40 6.75 11.44 -5.64
CA TRP A 40 7.28 10.85 -4.42
C TRP A 40 8.70 10.35 -4.63
N GLU A 41 9.58 10.72 -3.72
CA GLU A 41 10.97 10.33 -3.74
C GLU A 41 11.25 9.37 -2.58
N ARG A 42 12.13 8.38 -2.79
CA ARG A 42 12.58 7.52 -1.70
C ARG A 42 13.30 8.35 -0.65
N TYR A 43 12.80 8.31 0.57
CA TYR A 43 13.42 8.94 1.72
C TYR A 43 14.17 7.88 2.53
N TYR A 44 15.50 7.93 2.48
CA TYR A 44 16.34 7.09 3.34
C TYR A 44 16.53 7.79 4.69
N GLY A 45 15.51 7.72 5.54
CA GLY A 45 15.56 8.24 6.91
C GLY A 45 16.43 7.37 7.85
N ARG A 46 16.39 7.68 9.16
CA ARG A 46 17.17 6.97 10.20
C ARG A 46 16.87 5.46 10.30
N ASP A 47 15.69 5.01 9.90
CA ASP A 47 15.27 3.61 9.98
C ASP A 47 15.59 2.85 8.68
N LEU A 48 16.75 2.17 8.67
CA LEU A 48 17.19 1.28 7.57
C LEU A 48 16.25 0.08 7.33
N GLN A 49 15.30 -0.14 8.24
CA GLN A 49 14.32 -1.22 8.22
C GLN A 49 12.99 -0.85 7.56
N LEU A 50 12.76 0.44 7.30
CA LEU A 50 11.55 0.95 6.67
C LEU A 50 11.87 1.52 5.29
N TYR A 51 10.90 1.37 4.41
CA TYR A 51 10.90 1.93 3.07
C TYR A 51 10.01 3.16 3.06
N GLN A 52 10.63 4.33 3.13
CA GLN A 52 9.90 5.57 3.27
C GLN A 52 9.89 6.33 1.95
N PHE A 53 8.76 6.97 1.66
CA PHE A 53 8.59 7.86 0.53
C PHE A 53 8.13 9.21 1.03
N HIS A 54 8.77 10.27 0.54
CA HIS A 54 8.41 11.65 0.79
C HIS A 54 7.89 12.28 -0.49
N LYS A 55 6.82 13.05 -0.40
CA LYS A 55 6.27 13.77 -1.57
C LYS A 55 6.92 15.14 -1.69
N HIS A 56 7.58 15.46 -2.80
CA HIS A 56 8.22 16.77 -2.94
C HIS A 56 7.24 17.94 -2.80
N SER A 57 6.00 17.76 -3.26
CA SER A 57 4.96 18.78 -3.23
C SER A 57 4.24 18.92 -1.88
N SER A 58 4.47 18.06 -0.89
CA SER A 58 3.71 18.05 0.36
C SER A 58 4.50 17.42 1.51
N THR A 59 4.21 17.76 2.77
CA THR A 59 4.88 17.13 3.92
C THR A 59 4.38 15.70 4.20
N ASP A 60 3.88 15.01 3.19
CA ASP A 60 3.38 13.65 3.31
C ASP A 60 4.54 12.65 3.28
N LEU A 61 4.46 11.68 4.18
CA LEU A 61 5.40 10.58 4.31
C LEU A 61 4.61 9.29 4.29
N ILE A 62 5.01 8.36 3.44
CA ILE A 62 4.50 6.98 3.42
C ILE A 62 5.61 6.09 3.96
N SER A 63 5.34 5.34 5.04
CA SER A 63 6.32 4.46 5.67
C SER A 63 5.89 3.02 5.51
N LEU A 64 6.60 2.28 4.66
CA LEU A 64 6.32 0.88 4.35
C LEU A 64 7.34 -0.05 5.02
N PRO A 65 6.96 -1.28 5.37
CA PRO A 65 7.94 -2.25 5.82
C PRO A 65 8.83 -2.66 4.66
N LYS A 66 10.14 -2.82 4.84
CA LYS A 66 11.01 -3.31 3.77
C LYS A 66 10.64 -4.72 3.29
N ASP A 67 10.03 -5.50 4.18
CA ASP A 67 9.50 -6.82 3.89
C ASP A 67 8.03 -6.73 3.42
N PHE A 68 7.76 -7.18 2.20
CA PHE A 68 6.42 -7.15 1.61
C PHE A 68 5.45 -8.11 2.33
N SER A 69 5.93 -9.12 3.04
CA SER A 69 5.08 -10.01 3.85
C SER A 69 4.45 -9.26 5.03
N LYS A 70 5.08 -8.16 5.47
CA LYS A 70 4.54 -7.26 6.50
C LYS A 70 3.65 -6.15 5.92
N PHE A 71 3.48 -6.09 4.60
CA PHE A 71 2.63 -5.12 3.93
C PHE A 71 1.15 -5.46 4.16
N THR A 72 0.63 -4.99 5.29
CA THR A 72 -0.78 -5.14 5.68
C THR A 72 -1.66 -4.05 5.07
N SER A 73 -2.98 -4.22 5.20
CA SER A 73 -3.98 -3.25 4.76
C SER A 73 -3.78 -1.85 5.37
N VAL A 74 -3.19 -1.74 6.57
CA VAL A 74 -2.90 -0.45 7.21
C VAL A 74 -2.00 0.41 6.31
N TYR A 75 -0.93 -0.17 5.77
CA TYR A 75 -0.02 0.52 4.85
C TYR A 75 -0.69 0.83 3.51
N MET A 76 -1.55 -0.06 3.03
CA MET A 76 -2.30 0.16 1.79
C MET A 76 -3.25 1.36 1.92
N TYR A 77 -4.00 1.44 3.02
CA TYR A 77 -4.90 2.56 3.26
C TYR A 77 -4.15 3.87 3.48
N ASP A 78 -2.97 3.84 4.11
CA ASP A 78 -2.11 5.02 4.22
C ASP A 78 -1.78 5.58 2.83
N ILE A 79 -1.32 4.73 1.90
CA ILE A 79 -1.06 5.13 0.51
C ILE A 79 -2.30 5.70 -0.17
N VAL A 80 -3.47 5.07 -0.01
CA VAL A 80 -4.74 5.56 -0.57
C VAL A 80 -5.13 6.91 0.02
N ILE A 81 -5.01 7.12 1.33
CA ILE A 81 -5.32 8.41 1.95
C ILE A 81 -4.38 9.51 1.43
N LYS A 82 -3.10 9.19 1.21
CA LYS A 82 -2.12 10.12 0.63
C LYS A 82 -2.32 10.36 -0.87
N ASN A 83 -2.90 9.40 -1.58
CA ASN A 83 -3.07 9.43 -3.03
C ASN A 83 -4.46 8.88 -3.45
N PRO A 84 -5.56 9.53 -3.04
CA PRO A 84 -6.91 8.97 -3.13
C PRO A 84 -7.40 8.81 -4.56
N ASN A 85 -6.88 9.63 -5.48
CA ASN A 85 -7.22 9.56 -6.91
C ASN A 85 -6.32 8.59 -7.70
N VAL A 86 -5.33 7.97 -7.05
CA VAL A 86 -4.34 7.13 -7.73
C VAL A 86 -4.41 5.68 -7.29
N PHE A 87 -4.71 5.42 -6.02
CA PHE A 87 -4.81 4.06 -5.51
C PHE A 87 -6.18 3.77 -4.90
N HIS A 88 -6.54 2.49 -4.91
CA HIS A 88 -7.73 2.00 -4.24
C HIS A 88 -7.45 0.62 -3.62
N VAL A 89 -7.99 0.35 -2.44
CA VAL A 89 -7.88 -0.97 -1.81
C VAL A 89 -9.09 -1.81 -2.18
N ARG A 90 -8.87 -2.97 -2.79
CA ARG A 90 -9.92 -3.96 -3.10
C ARG A 90 -9.77 -5.22 -2.24
N ASP A 91 -10.88 -5.92 -2.03
CA ASP A 91 -10.84 -7.32 -1.60
C ASP A 91 -10.45 -8.21 -2.77
N ASN A 92 -9.59 -9.19 -2.50
CA ASN A 92 -9.23 -10.29 -3.41
C ASN A 92 -9.65 -11.64 -2.83
#